data_AF-B7JU65-F1
#
_entry.id   AF-B7JU65-F1
#
_cell.length_a   1.000
_cell.length_b   1.000
_cell.length_c   1.000
_cell.angle_alpha   90.00
_cell.angle_beta   90.00
_cell.angle_gamma   90.00
#
_symmetry.space_group_name_H-M   'P 1'
#
loop_
_entity.id
_entity.type
_entity.pdbx_description
1 polymer ?
#
loop_
_entity_poly.entity_id
_entity_poly.type
_entity_poly.pdbx_seq_one_letter_code
_entity_poly.pdbx_strand_id
1 'polypeptide(L)' 'MLAGIDYFEREGLYEDVQESYETLGTKFYDEKNHHAASKYFHLGLQAKRKFFEEGALK' A
#
# COMPACT_ATOMS: atom_id res chain seq x y z
N MET A 1 10.91 -4.46 4.72
CA MET A 1 9.54 -4.24 4.21
C MET A 1 9.29 -2.77 3.90
N LEU A 2 9.40 -1.84 4.86
CA LEU A 2 9.23 -0.40 4.60
C LEU A 2 10.24 0.17 3.57
N ALA A 3 11.51 -0.23 3.63
CA ALA A 3 12.50 0.18 2.63
C ALA A 3 12.19 -0.33 1.19
N GLY A 4 11.38 -1.39 1.05
CA GLY A 4 10.92 -1.86 -0.26
C GLY A 4 9.77 -1.01 -0.79
N ILE A 5 8.86 -0.60 0.10
CA ILE A 5 7.77 0.33 -0.23
C ILE A 5 8.32 1.67 -0.71
N ASP A 6 9.31 2.24 -0.02
CA ASP A 6 9.94 3.51 -0.43
C ASP A 6 10.58 3.43 -1.84
N TYR A 7 11.14 2.27 -2.20
CA TYR A 7 11.68 2.02 -3.53
C TYR A 7 10.54 1.97 -4.56
N PHE A 8 9.48 1.20 -4.31
CA PHE A 8 8.35 1.08 -5.23
C PHE A 8 7.60 2.41 -5.43
N GLU A 9 7.43 3.20 -4.37
CA GLU A 9 6.83 4.54 -4.48
C GLU A 9 7.68 5.48 -5.35
N ARG A 10 9.02 5.39 -5.27
CA ARG A 10 9.92 6.20 -6.11
C ARG A 10 9.84 5.81 -7.59
N GLU A 11 9.75 4.51 -7.88
CA GLU A 11 9.71 4.00 -9.24
C GLU A 11 8.29 4.03 -9.86
N GLY A 12 7.29 4.53 -9.13
CA GLY A 12 5.89 4.59 -9.59
C GLY A 12 5.21 3.22 -9.68
N LEU A 13 5.75 2.22 -8.98
CA LEU A 13 5.26 0.84 -8.98
C LEU A 13 4.10 0.68 -7.98
N TYR A 14 3.01 1.41 -8.21
CA TYR A 14 1.93 1.56 -7.23
C TYR A 14 1.12 0.28 -6.97
N GLU A 15 1.16 -0.70 -7.87
CA GLU A 15 0.60 -2.04 -7.64
C GLU A 15 1.41 -2.77 -6.55
N ASP A 16 2.74 -2.77 -6.65
CA ASP A 16 3.64 -3.34 -5.64
C ASP A 16 3.55 -2.61 -4.30
N VAL A 17 3.35 -1.29 -4.31
CA VAL A 17 3.08 -0.48 -3.10
C VAL A 17 1.78 -0.91 -2.43
N GLN A 18 0.70 -1.09 -3.22
CA GLN A 18 -0.59 -1.55 -2.69
C GLN A 18 -0.47 -2.93 -2.03
N GLU A 19 0.10 -3.92 -2.73
CA GLU A 19 0.27 -5.28 -2.22
C GLU A 19 1.10 -5.32 -0.93
N SER A 20 2.17 -4.53 -0.89
CA SER A 20 3.03 -4.41 0.30
C SER A 20 2.26 -3.89 1.51
N TYR A 21 1.41 -2.88 1.33
CA TYR A 21 0.57 -2.35 2.40
C TYR A 21 -0.56 -3.30 2.81
N GLU A 22 -1.18 -4.02 1.87
CA GLU A 22 -2.21 -5.03 2.19
C GLU A 22 -1.63 -6.22 2.96
N THR A 23 -0.40 -6.63 2.65
CA THR A 23 0.32 -7.66 3.41
C THR A 23 0.57 -7.22 4.86
N LEU A 24 1.02 -5.97 5.07
CA LEU A 24 1.16 -5.40 6.41
C LEU A 24 -0.19 -5.29 7.13
N GLY A 25 -1.22 -4.83 6.43
CA GLY A 25 -2.57 -4.70 6.97
C GLY A 25 -3.12 -6.03 7.47
N THR A 26 -2.97 -7.09 6.68
CA THR A 26 -3.39 -8.46 7.02
C THR A 26 -2.62 -8.97 8.24
N LYS A 27 -1.29 -8.81 8.25
CA LYS A 27 -0.47 -9.20 9.41
C LYS A 27 -0.94 -8.54 10.70
N PHE A 28 -1.15 -7.22 10.69
CA PHE A 28 -1.60 -6.50 11.88
C PHE A 28 -3.04 -6.83 12.27
N TYR A 29 -3.88 -7.19 11.30
CA TYR A 29 -5.23 -7.68 11.57
C TYR A 29 -5.20 -9.00 12.34
N ASP A 30 -4.36 -9.95 11.91
CA ASP A 30 -4.18 -11.26 12.57
C ASP A 30 -3.58 -11.10 13.98
N GLU A 31 -2.72 -10.11 14.19
CA GLU A 31 -2.17 -9.73 15.50
C GLU A 31 -3.19 -8.97 16.39
N LYS A 32 -4.44 -8.79 15.94
CA LYS A 32 -5.49 -8.00 16.62
C LYS A 32 -5.12 -6.52 16.82
N ASN A 33 -4.13 -6.03 16.09
CA ASN A 33 -3.75 -4.62 16.04
C ASN A 33 -4.54 -3.91 14.94
N HIS A 34 -5.84 -3.74 15.16
CA HIS A 34 -6.76 -3.18 14.17
C HIS A 34 -6.44 -1.70 13.82
N HIS A 35 -5.78 -0.97 14.73
CA HIS A 35 -5.32 0.39 14.42
C HIS A 35 -4.22 0.38 13.36
N ALA A 36 -3.20 -0.47 13.51
CA ALA A 36 -2.17 -0.61 12.49
C ALA A 36 -2.72 -1.22 11.20
N ALA A 37 -3.61 -2.22 11.30
CA ALA A 37 -4.25 -2.82 10.13
C ALA A 37 -5.01 -1.78 9.30
N SER A 38 -5.87 -0.97 9.95
CA SER A 38 -6.64 0.07 9.26
C SER A 38 -5.75 1.14 8.62
N LYS A 39 -4.66 1.53 9.29
CA LYS A 39 -3.65 2.44 8.71
C LYS A 39 -3.08 1.87 7.41
N TYR A 40 -2.63 0.62 7.40
CA TYR A 40 -2.01 0.03 6.22
C TYR A 40 -3.01 -0.24 5.09
N PHE A 41 -4.23 -0.68 5.38
CA PHE A 41 -5.27 -0.77 4.35
C PHE A 41 -5.61 0.60 3.73
N HIS A 42 -5.62 1.66 4.54
CA HIS A 42 -5.82 3.01 4.02
C HIS A 42 -4.69 3.44 3.07
N LEU A 43 -3.43 3.14 3.42
CA LEU A 43 -2.27 3.42 2.56
C LEU A 43 -2.32 2.62 1.25
N GLY A 44 -2.69 1.33 1.30
CA GLY A 44 -2.89 0.51 0.10
C GLY A 44 -3.96 1.10 -0.83
N LEU A 45 -5.08 1.58 -0.27
CA LEU A 45 -6.12 2.27 -1.05
C LEU A 45 -5.60 3.56 -1.71
N GLN A 46 -4.72 4.32 -1.04
CA GLN A 46 -4.10 5.51 -1.64
C GLN A 46 -3.18 5.15 -2.80
N ALA A 47 -2.37 4.08 -2.67
CA ALA A 47 -1.51 3.60 -3.76
C ALA A 47 -2.34 3.16 -4.98
N LYS A 48 -3.42 2.41 -4.76
CA LYS A 48 -4.37 2.03 -5.81
C LYS A 48 -4.96 3.24 -6.54
N ARG A 49 -5.31 4.30 -5.82
CA ARG A 49 -5.82 5.54 -6.44
C ARG A 49 -4.76 6.21 -7.31
N LYS A 50 -3.52 6.30 -6.84
CA LYS A 50 -2.41 6.84 -7.64
C LYS A 50 -2.18 6.04 -8.93
N PHE A 51 -2.22 4.70 -8.86
CA PHE A 51 -2.14 3.85 -10.06
C PHE A 51 -3.22 4.20 -11.10
N PHE A 52 -4.47 4.38 -10.66
CA PHE A 52 -5.56 4.76 -11.57
C PHE A 52 -5.46 6.20 -12.06
N GLU A 53 -5.02 7.15 -11.23
CA GLU A 53 -4.81 8.54 -11.64
C GLU A 53 -3.70 8.64 -12.70
N GLU A 54 -2.58 7.94 -12.51
CA GLU A 54 -1.49 7.89 -13.49
C GLU A 54 -1.87 7.12 -14.76
N GLY A 55 -2.65 6.05 -14.63
CA GLY A 55 -3.20 5.32 -15.77
C GLY A 55 -4.25 6.09 -16.57
N ALA A 56 -5.03 6.96 -15.92
CA ALA A 56 -6.06 7.80 -16.56
C ALA A 56 -5.49 9.05 -17.24
N LEU A 57 -4.25 9.43 -16.94
CA LEU A 57 -3.53 10.53 -17.57
C LEU A 57 -2.78 10.12 -18.87
N LYS A 58 -2.92 8.87 -19.31
CA LYS A 58 -2.35 8.34 -20.56
C LYS A 58 -3.32 8.37 -21.74
#